data_AF-A0A7Y5UUA0-F1
#
_entry.id   AF-A0A7Y5UUA0-F1
#
_cell.length_a   1.000
_cell.length_b   1.000
_cell.length_c   1.000
_cell.angle_alpha   90.00
_cell.angle_beta   90.00
_cell.angle_gamma   90.00
#
_symmetry.space_group_name_H-M   'P 1'
#
loop_
_entity.id
_entity.type
_entity.pdbx_description
1 polymer ?
#
loop_
_entity_poly.entity_id
_entity_poly.type
_entity_poly.pdbx_seq_one_letter_code
_entity_poly.pdbx_strand_id
1 'polypeptide(L)'
;ERLARDGFEALRMTDEERAVIAQVLKDNGRTRLPLEAFPERVRELDGATAAIRGWMIPGRMEKRDVRDFMLVRDNQACCFGAMPTFDEWIHVEMEPDAHAEYLRYVEMEVTGTLQVGGLPVAEGVQPPALRLRATRCRAVREPRVR
;
A
#
# COMPACT_ATOMS: atom_id res chain seq x y z
N GLU A 1 3.73 1.56 -17.15
CA GLU A 1 5.09 1.50 -16.54
C GLU A 1 5.46 2.68 -15.62
N ARG A 2 4.70 3.77 -15.51
CA ARG A 2 5.04 4.96 -14.71
C ARG A 2 5.29 4.69 -13.22
N LEU A 3 4.42 3.88 -12.59
CA LEU A 3 4.57 3.43 -11.20
C LEU A 3 5.85 2.61 -10.93
N ALA A 4 6.40 1.93 -11.94
CA ALA A 4 7.63 1.16 -11.78
C ALA A 4 8.88 2.03 -11.63
N ARG A 5 8.84 3.30 -12.08
CA ARG A 5 9.97 4.24 -11.97
C ARG A 5 9.85 5.17 -10.78
N ASP A 6 8.63 5.67 -10.53
CA ASP A 6 8.39 6.72 -9.53
C ASP A 6 7.97 6.16 -8.16
N GLY A 7 7.50 4.91 -8.08
CA GLY A 7 7.13 4.24 -6.83
C GLY A 7 6.10 5.04 -6.00
N PHE A 8 6.39 5.21 -4.70
CA PHE A 8 5.56 6.03 -3.79
C PHE A 8 5.49 7.51 -4.18
N GLU A 9 6.44 8.04 -4.95
CA GLU A 9 6.42 9.46 -5.31
C GLU A 9 5.28 9.78 -6.28
N ALA A 10 4.91 8.84 -7.17
CA ALA A 10 3.75 9.00 -8.03
C ALA A 10 2.41 9.04 -7.27
N LEU A 11 2.40 8.53 -6.03
CA LEU A 11 1.21 8.43 -5.18
C LEU A 11 1.11 9.59 -4.18
N ARG A 12 2.16 10.40 -4.08
CA ARG A 12 2.31 11.43 -3.05
C ARG A 12 1.17 12.44 -3.13
N MET A 13 0.57 12.76 -1.99
CA MET A 13 -0.53 13.73 -1.85
C MET A 13 -0.06 14.99 -1.09
N THR A 14 -0.71 16.12 -1.31
CA THR A 14 -0.53 17.33 -0.49
C THR A 14 -1.35 17.24 0.80
N ASP A 15 -1.09 18.15 1.75
CA ASP A 15 -1.88 18.22 2.99
C ASP A 15 -3.35 18.55 2.71
N GLU A 16 -3.61 19.42 1.74
CA GLU A 16 -4.97 19.79 1.33
C GLU A 16 -5.71 18.59 0.72
N GLU A 17 -5.04 17.81 -0.14
CA GLU A 17 -5.62 16.61 -0.75
C GLU A 17 -5.90 15.53 0.31
N ARG A 18 -4.97 15.33 1.25
CA ARG A 18 -5.20 14.43 2.40
C ARG A 18 -6.38 14.90 3.25
N ALA A 19 -6.54 16.20 3.46
CA ALA A 19 -7.66 16.76 4.22
C ALA A 19 -9.00 16.52 3.50
N VAL A 20 -9.05 16.65 2.18
CA VAL A 20 -10.24 16.30 1.37
C VAL A 20 -10.59 14.82 1.53
N ILE A 21 -9.62 13.92 1.37
CA ILE A 21 -9.83 12.48 1.55
C ILE A 21 -10.32 12.16 2.97
N ALA A 22 -9.72 12.79 3.99
CA ALA A 22 -10.13 12.62 5.38
C ALA A 22 -11.57 13.08 5.63
N GLN A 23 -12.00 14.17 4.99
CA GLN A 23 -13.37 14.66 5.11
C GLN A 23 -14.35 13.70 4.43
N VAL A 24 -14.07 13.27 3.19
CA VAL A 24 -14.90 12.30 2.48
C VAL A 24 -15.02 10.99 3.26
N LEU A 25 -13.94 10.51 3.87
CA LEU A 25 -13.97 9.31 4.72
C LEU A 25 -14.94 9.48 5.90
N LYS A 26 -14.90 10.64 6.57
CA LYS A 26 -15.82 10.93 7.68
C LYS A 26 -17.27 10.97 7.20
N ASP A 27 -17.54 11.61 6.07
CA ASP A 27 -18.89 11.74 5.51
C ASP A 27 -19.48 10.39 5.10
N ASN A 28 -18.63 9.40 4.75
CA ASN A 28 -19.02 8.03 4.44
C ASN A 28 -18.97 7.08 5.64
N GLY A 29 -19.05 7.61 6.87
CA GLY A 29 -19.07 6.79 8.10
C GLY A 29 -17.80 5.97 8.32
N ARG A 30 -16.67 6.39 7.73
CA ARG A 30 -15.36 5.70 7.76
C ARG A 30 -15.32 4.31 7.12
N THR A 31 -16.29 3.96 6.29
CA THR A 31 -16.36 2.63 5.68
C THR A 31 -15.83 2.57 4.26
N ARG A 32 -15.81 3.71 3.55
CA ARG A 32 -15.51 3.76 2.11
C ARG A 32 -14.77 5.03 1.71
N LEU A 33 -13.85 4.89 0.76
CA LEU A 33 -13.20 5.99 0.04
C LEU A 33 -13.54 5.89 -1.46
N PRO A 34 -14.43 6.74 -2.00
CA PRO A 34 -14.73 6.76 -3.42
C PRO A 34 -13.52 7.26 -4.22
N LEU A 35 -13.36 6.76 -5.46
CA LEU A 35 -12.22 7.11 -6.31
C LEU A 35 -12.12 8.62 -6.55
N GLU A 36 -13.26 9.30 -6.63
CA GLU A 36 -13.39 10.74 -6.88
C GLU A 36 -12.77 11.60 -5.77
N ALA A 37 -12.60 11.06 -4.56
CA ALA A 37 -11.96 11.75 -3.43
C ALA A 37 -10.46 11.98 -3.67
N PHE A 38 -9.85 11.22 -4.57
CA PHE A 38 -8.42 11.27 -4.83
C PHE A 38 -8.07 12.28 -5.92
N PRO A 39 -6.86 12.87 -5.90
CA PRO A 39 -6.37 13.74 -6.95
C PRO A 39 -6.33 13.02 -8.31
N GLU A 40 -6.59 13.74 -9.39
CA GLU A 40 -6.66 13.19 -10.75
C GLU A 40 -5.45 12.32 -11.10
N ARG A 41 -4.22 12.81 -10.82
CA ARG A 41 -2.97 12.08 -11.06
C ARG A 41 -2.88 10.73 -10.35
N VAL A 42 -3.57 10.56 -9.22
CA VAL A 42 -3.61 9.29 -8.48
C VAL A 42 -4.74 8.42 -9.01
N ARG A 43 -5.91 9.00 -9.31
CA ARG A 43 -7.04 8.28 -9.91
C ARG A 43 -6.68 7.62 -11.24
N GLU A 44 -5.89 8.29 -12.07
CA GLU A 44 -5.40 7.76 -13.35
C GLU A 44 -4.54 6.49 -13.20
N LEU A 45 -4.05 6.19 -12.00
CA LEU A 45 -3.27 5.00 -11.70
C LEU A 45 -4.13 3.81 -11.25
N ASP A 46 -5.44 4.01 -11.04
CA ASP A 46 -6.34 2.93 -10.67
C ASP A 46 -6.39 1.85 -11.79
N GLY A 47 -6.27 0.58 -11.39
CA GLY A 47 -6.18 -0.55 -12.30
C GLY A 47 -4.84 -0.70 -13.03
N ALA A 48 -3.88 0.21 -12.82
CA ALA A 48 -2.59 0.13 -13.48
C ALA A 48 -1.69 -0.98 -12.89
N THR A 49 -0.90 -1.63 -13.75
CA THR A 49 0.19 -2.48 -13.27
C THR A 49 1.31 -1.62 -12.68
N ALA A 50 1.70 -1.94 -11.45
CA ALA A 50 2.68 -1.22 -10.65
C ALA A 50 3.80 -2.15 -10.18
N ALA A 51 5.02 -1.61 -10.04
CA ALA A 51 6.10 -2.23 -9.28
C ALA A 51 6.58 -1.22 -8.24
N ILE A 52 6.27 -1.44 -6.97
CA ILE A 52 6.47 -0.45 -5.90
C ILE A 52 7.47 -1.03 -4.90
N ARG A 53 8.42 -0.19 -4.48
CA ARG A 53 9.40 -0.55 -3.45
C ARG A 53 9.03 0.06 -2.12
N GLY A 54 9.28 -0.68 -1.05
CA GLY A 54 9.05 -0.23 0.32
C GLY A 54 9.38 -1.32 1.32
N TRP A 55 8.95 -1.15 2.55
CA TRP A 55 9.18 -2.11 3.63
C TRP A 55 7.90 -2.81 4.02
N MET A 56 8.00 -4.12 4.25
CA MET A 56 6.88 -4.95 4.63
C MET A 56 6.63 -4.88 6.15
N ILE A 57 5.39 -4.60 6.52
CA ILE A 57 4.85 -4.87 7.86
C ILE A 57 3.86 -6.03 7.70
N PRO A 58 4.22 -7.26 8.14
CA PRO A 58 3.42 -8.44 7.87
C PRO A 58 2.08 -8.38 8.60
N GLY A 59 1.00 -8.72 7.89
CA GLY A 59 -0.34 -8.91 8.44
C GLY A 59 -0.63 -10.40 8.60
N ARG A 60 -1.59 -10.92 7.83
CA ARG A 60 -1.96 -12.33 7.82
C ARG A 60 -0.86 -13.19 7.22
N MET A 61 -0.53 -14.27 7.93
CA MET A 61 0.39 -15.30 7.47
C MET A 61 -0.32 -16.63 7.31
N GLU A 62 0.07 -17.38 6.29
CA GLU A 62 -0.29 -18.79 6.10
C GLU A 62 0.99 -19.62 6.05
N LYS A 63 1.21 -20.45 7.07
CA LYS A 63 2.46 -21.19 7.26
C LYS A 63 3.66 -20.21 7.32
N ARG A 64 4.44 -20.13 6.23
CA ARG A 64 5.62 -19.26 6.10
C ARG A 64 5.42 -18.14 5.07
N ASP A 65 4.29 -18.11 4.37
CA ASP A 65 3.97 -17.11 3.37
C ASP A 65 3.12 -15.99 3.99
N VAL A 66 3.48 -14.75 3.69
CA VAL A 66 2.67 -13.58 4.03
C VAL A 66 1.58 -13.41 2.97
N ARG A 67 0.31 -13.36 3.37
CA ARG A 67 -0.82 -13.25 2.45
C ARG A 67 -1.33 -11.83 2.30
N ASP A 68 -1.25 -11.05 3.38
CA ASP A 68 -1.43 -9.62 3.31
C ASP A 68 -0.42 -8.90 4.20
N PHE A 69 -0.11 -7.66 3.82
CA PHE A 69 0.82 -6.81 4.54
C PHE A 69 0.63 -5.35 4.18
N MET A 70 1.14 -4.47 5.04
CA MET A 70 1.32 -3.07 4.68
C MET A 70 2.70 -2.92 4.03
N LEU A 71 2.73 -2.40 2.81
CA LEU A 71 3.96 -1.89 2.21
C LEU A 71 4.06 -0.41 2.57
N VAL A 72 5.09 -0.02 3.31
CA VAL A 72 5.27 1.38 3.74
C VAL A 72 6.44 2.03 3.02
N ARG A 73 6.34 3.35 2.81
CA ARG A 73 7.41 4.17 2.22
C ARG A 73 8.61 4.34 3.16
N ASP A 74 8.39 4.32 4.47
CA ASP A 74 9.44 4.48 5.47
C ASP A 74 9.15 3.58 6.68
N ASN A 75 10.07 2.66 6.97
CA ASN A 75 9.92 1.75 8.10
C ASN A 75 10.24 2.39 9.46
N GLN A 76 10.94 3.53 9.50
CA GLN A 76 11.26 4.21 10.75
C GLN A 76 10.01 4.84 11.37
N ALA A 77 9.23 5.58 10.56
CA ALA A 77 7.99 6.20 11.02
C ALA A 77 7.03 5.18 11.66
N CYS A 78 6.90 4.00 11.06
CA CYS A 78 6.07 2.93 11.63
C CYS A 78 6.67 2.33 12.91
N CYS A 79 8.00 2.18 13.01
CA CYS A 79 8.64 1.65 14.22
C CYS A 79 8.50 2.60 15.43
N PHE A 80 8.43 3.91 15.19
CA PHE A 80 8.31 4.93 16.24
C PHE A 80 6.86 5.40 16.50
N GLY A 81 5.87 4.68 15.96
CA GLY A 81 4.46 4.89 16.29
C GLY A 81 3.78 6.08 15.60
N ALA A 82 4.41 6.68 14.58
CA ALA A 82 3.71 7.63 13.74
C ALA A 82 2.72 6.88 12.83
N MET A 83 1.45 7.30 12.84
CA MET A 83 0.48 6.74 11.90
C MET A 83 0.83 7.21 10.48
N PRO A 84 1.04 6.30 9.52
CA PRO A 84 1.25 6.70 8.13
C PRO A 84 -0.03 7.35 7.58
N THR A 85 0.15 8.41 6.79
CA THR A 85 -0.93 9.08 6.07
C THR A 85 -1.39 8.26 4.85
N PHE A 86 -2.45 8.70 4.17
CA PHE A 86 -3.13 7.93 3.12
C PHE A 86 -2.21 7.48 1.97
N ASP A 87 -1.20 8.26 1.63
CA ASP A 87 -0.25 8.02 0.53
C ASP A 87 1.08 7.38 0.97
N GLU A 88 1.23 7.07 2.26
CA GLU A 88 2.49 6.56 2.84
C GLU A 88 2.54 5.05 2.99
N TRP A 89 1.43 4.37 2.69
CA TRP A 89 1.34 2.93 2.73
C TRP A 89 0.32 2.37 1.75
N ILE A 90 0.50 1.10 1.40
CA ILE A 90 -0.37 0.35 0.49
C ILE A 90 -0.72 -0.97 1.18
N HIS A 91 -2.00 -1.31 1.21
CA HIS A 91 -2.41 -2.65 1.60
C HIS A 91 -2.13 -3.62 0.46
N VAL A 92 -1.19 -4.53 0.67
CA VAL A 92 -0.86 -5.55 -0.32
C VAL A 92 -1.60 -6.83 0.03
N GLU A 93 -2.28 -7.41 -0.97
CA GLU A 93 -2.81 -8.77 -0.90
C GLU A 93 -2.16 -9.61 -1.98
N MET A 94 -1.56 -10.72 -1.59
CA MET A 94 -0.94 -11.66 -2.52
C MET A 94 -2.01 -12.50 -3.23
N GLU A 95 -1.88 -12.66 -4.54
CA GLU A 95 -2.68 -13.63 -5.28
C GLU A 95 -2.40 -15.07 -4.79
N PRO A 96 -3.34 -16.02 -4.92
CA PRO A 96 -3.22 -17.36 -4.34
C PRO A 96 -1.98 -18.15 -4.75
N ASP A 97 -1.48 -17.93 -5.97
CA ASP A 97 -0.32 -18.56 -6.58
C ASP A 97 0.99 -17.76 -6.37
N ALA A 98 0.92 -16.61 -5.70
CA ALA A 98 2.07 -15.77 -5.41
C ALA A 98 2.61 -16.00 -3.99
N HIS A 99 3.92 -15.79 -3.84
CA HIS A 99 4.64 -15.97 -2.60
C HIS A 99 5.24 -14.65 -2.10
N ALA A 100 5.24 -14.47 -0.79
CA ALA A 100 5.88 -13.35 -0.13
C ALA A 100 6.52 -13.82 1.18
N GLU A 101 7.84 -13.73 1.24
CA GLU A 101 8.62 -13.98 2.44
C GLU A 101 8.80 -12.68 3.22
N TYR A 102 8.64 -12.74 4.54
CA TYR A 102 8.96 -11.63 5.42
C TYR A 102 10.47 -11.60 5.73
N LEU A 103 11.16 -10.62 5.18
CA LEU A 103 12.57 -10.34 5.46
C LEU A 103 12.68 -9.05 6.28
N ARG A 104 13.14 -9.18 7.52
CA ARG A 104 13.25 -8.04 8.44
C ARG A 104 14.30 -7.04 7.95
N TYR A 105 13.94 -5.75 7.96
CA TYR A 105 14.80 -4.63 7.55
C TYR A 105 15.28 -4.68 6.08
N VAL A 106 14.63 -5.49 5.25
CA VAL A 106 14.91 -5.57 3.82
C VAL A 106 13.83 -4.82 3.06
N GLU A 107 14.25 -4.01 2.09
CA GLU A 107 13.34 -3.36 1.15
C GLU A 107 12.83 -4.40 0.13
N MET A 108 11.52 -4.40 -0.07
CA MET A 108 10.80 -5.31 -0.95
C MET A 108 10.34 -4.55 -2.19
N GLU A 109 10.43 -5.18 -3.36
CA GLU A 109 9.76 -4.75 -4.57
C GLU A 109 8.54 -5.64 -4.81
N VAL A 110 7.37 -5.02 -4.86
CA VAL A 110 6.08 -5.69 -5.03
C VAL A 110 5.49 -5.30 -6.38
N THR A 111 5.19 -6.29 -7.21
CA THR A 111 4.54 -6.10 -8.51
C THR A 111 3.09 -6.57 -8.45
N GLY A 112 2.17 -5.78 -8.99
CA GLY A 112 0.76 -6.10 -8.94
C GLY A 112 -0.12 -5.08 -9.67
N THR A 113 -1.43 -5.19 -9.47
CA THR A 113 -2.43 -4.24 -9.96
C THR A 113 -2.81 -3.28 -8.84
N LEU A 114 -2.58 -1.98 -9.05
CA LEU A 114 -2.94 -0.94 -8.09
C LEU A 114 -4.44 -0.70 -8.12
N GLN A 115 -5.02 -0.50 -6.95
CA GLN A 115 -6.40 -0.10 -6.75
C GLN A 115 -6.42 1.13 -5.84
N VAL A 116 -7.02 2.20 -6.32
CA VAL A 116 -7.13 3.48 -5.62
C VAL A 116 -8.53 3.62 -5.06
N GLY A 117 -8.61 3.97 -3.78
CA GLY A 117 -9.84 3.82 -3.04
C GLY A 117 -10.10 2.34 -2.72
N GLY A 118 -10.94 2.13 -1.72
CA GLY A 118 -10.97 0.87 -1.00
C GLY A 118 -12.38 0.38 -0.74
N LEU A 119 -12.54 -0.94 -0.90
CA LEU A 119 -13.73 -1.72 -0.60
C LEU A 119 -14.29 -1.38 0.79
N PRO A 120 -15.62 -1.50 0.97
CA PRO A 120 -16.24 -1.31 2.27
C PRO A 120 -15.54 -2.15 3.34
N VAL A 121 -15.05 -1.49 4.39
CA VAL A 121 -14.55 -2.16 5.58
C VAL A 121 -15.61 -2.14 6.68
N ALA A 122 -15.48 -3.06 7.63
CA ALA A 122 -16.34 -3.07 8.80
C ALA A 122 -16.23 -1.74 9.56
N GLU A 123 -17.33 -1.33 10.20
CA GLU A 123 -17.38 -0.13 11.01
C GLU A 123 -16.28 -0.15 12.09
N GLY A 124 -15.54 0.95 12.23
CA GLY A 124 -14.40 1.07 13.15
C GLY A 124 -13.05 0.67 12.56
N VAL A 125 -12.99 0.12 11.34
CA VAL A 125 -11.75 -0.10 10.58
C VAL A 125 -11.58 1.04 9.58
N GLN A 126 -10.40 1.65 9.52
CA GLN A 126 -10.09 2.62 8.47
C GLN A 126 -9.70 1.88 7.18
N PRO A 127 -10.38 2.10 6.03
CA PRO A 127 -10.03 1.44 4.79
C PRO A 127 -8.66 1.93 4.31
N PRO A 128 -7.84 1.05 3.70
CA PRO A 128 -6.65 1.50 3.02
C PRO A 128 -7.06 2.42 1.86
N ALA A 129 -6.35 3.53 1.71
CA ALA A 129 -6.56 4.43 0.57
C ALA A 129 -6.06 3.80 -0.74
N LEU A 130 -5.09 2.89 -0.63
CA LEU A 130 -4.41 2.24 -1.75
C LEU A 130 -4.29 0.74 -1.45
N ARG A 131 -4.64 -0.08 -2.43
CA ARG A 131 -4.45 -1.54 -2.39
C ARG A 131 -3.66 -2.01 -3.59
N LEU A 132 -2.83 -3.03 -3.40
CA LEU A 132 -2.12 -3.69 -4.49
C LEU A 132 -2.43 -5.19 -4.48
N ARG A 133 -3.04 -5.67 -5.55
CA ARG A 133 -3.19 -7.11 -5.81
C ARG A 133 -1.89 -7.63 -6.39
N ALA A 134 -1.07 -8.26 -5.56
CA ALA A 134 0.31 -8.59 -5.86
C ALA A 134 0.45 -9.98 -6.48
N THR A 135 1.12 -10.00 -7.62
CA THR A 135 1.50 -11.23 -8.34
C THR A 135 2.96 -11.60 -8.11
N ARG A 136 3.76 -10.69 -7.54
CA ARG A 136 5.16 -10.95 -7.20
C ARG A 136 5.64 -10.06 -6.04
N CYS A 137 6.42 -10.64 -5.13
CA CYS A 137 7.12 -9.93 -4.07
C CYS A 137 8.57 -10.43 -4.00
N ARG A 138 9.57 -9.55 -3.97
CA ARG A 138 10.99 -9.92 -3.90
C ARG A 138 11.81 -8.91 -3.13
N ALA A 139 12.90 -9.35 -2.50
CA ALA A 139 13.90 -8.43 -1.94
C ALA A 139 14.57 -7.61 -3.06
N VAL A 140 14.74 -6.30 -2.86
CA VAL A 140 15.49 -5.42 -3.78
C VAL A 140 16.98 -5.77 -3.77
N ARG A 141 17.50 -6.26 -2.65
CA ARG A 141 18.83 -6.84 -2.50
C ARG A 141 18.74 -8.04 -1.58
N GLU A 142 19.24 -9.20 -2.02
CA GLU A 142 19.42 -10.34 -1.12
C GLU A 142 20.38 -9.94 0.01
N PRO A 143 20.09 -10.30 1.28
CA PRO A 143 21.06 -10.16 2.34
C PRO A 143 22.32 -10.91 1.91
N ARG A 144 23.46 -10.22 1.82
CA ARG A 144 24.73 -10.92 1.63
C ARG A 144 24.95 -11.79 2.85
N VAL A 145 24.68 -13.08 2.72
CA VAL A 145 25.06 -14.09 3.70
C VAL A 145 26.58 -14.02 3.80
N ARG A 146 27.09 -13.57 4.96
CA ARG A 146 28.48 -13.78 5.35
C ARG A 146 28.57 -15.07 6.15
#